data_AF-A0A7K2F3A8-F1
#
_entry.id   AF-A0A7K2F3A8-F1
#
_cell.length_a   1.000
_cell.length_b   1.000
_cell.length_c   1.000
_cell.angle_alpha   90.00
_cell.angle_beta   90.00
_cell.angle_gamma   90.00
#
_symmetry.space_group_name_H-M   'P 1'
#
loop_
_entity.id
_entity.type
_entity.pdbx_description
1 polymer ?
#
loop_
_entity_poly.entity_id
_entity_poly.type
_entity_poly.pdbx_seq_one_letter_code
_entity_poly.pdbx_strand_id
1 'polypeptide(L)' 'MGTVTLQQYAGGHASGFEHIDLARGQVTAHENWHRHEASACCTSGKAVTVWRVGDDDTLEAGTPRVTA' A
#
# COMPACT_ATOMS: atom_id res chain seq x y z
N MET A 1 6.53 -7.61 -16.14
CA MET A 1 5.56 -7.97 -15.09
C MET A 1 6.04 -7.46 -13.74
N GLY A 2 5.41 -6.41 -13.21
CA GLY A 2 5.64 -5.90 -11.86
C GLY A 2 4.87 -6.66 -10.77
N THR A 3 5.24 -6.41 -9.51
CA THR A 3 4.56 -6.95 -8.32
C THR A 3 4.13 -5.83 -7.39
N VAL A 4 2.89 -5.88 -6.88
CA VAL A 4 2.43 -5.01 -5.80
C VAL A 4 3.05 -5.50 -4.49
N THR A 5 3.71 -4.61 -3.75
CA THR A 5 4.40 -4.95 -2.49
C THR A 5 3.95 -4.05 -1.36
N LEU A 6 3.93 -4.58 -0.14
CA LEU A 6 3.53 -3.83 1.04
C LEU A 6 4.39 -2.58 1.20
N GLN A 7 3.75 -1.45 1.43
CA GLN A 7 4.41 -0.17 1.48
C GLN A 7 5.03 0.14 2.86
N GLN A 8 6.15 0.86 2.87
CA GLN A 8 6.80 1.35 4.08
C GLN A 8 7.35 2.77 3.87
N TYR A 9 7.08 3.66 4.82
CA TYR A 9 7.50 5.07 4.79
C TYR A 9 7.88 5.54 6.21
N ALA A 10 8.41 6.76 6.34
CA ALA A 10 8.85 7.29 7.63
C ALA A 10 7.78 7.24 8.74
N GLY A 11 6.49 7.32 8.38
CA GLY A 11 5.38 7.25 9.34
C GLY A 11 4.94 5.84 9.76
N GLY A 12 5.45 4.78 9.14
CA GLY A 12 5.03 3.40 9.43
C GLY A 12 5.19 2.42 8.27
N HIS A 13 4.58 1.25 8.41
CA HIS A 13 4.62 0.20 7.38
C HIS A 13 3.29 -0.56 7.30
N ALA A 14 2.99 -1.09 6.12
CA ALA A 14 1.91 -2.04 5.93
C ALA A 14 2.33 -3.42 6.44
N SER A 15 1.42 -4.11 7.12
CA SER A 15 1.60 -5.51 7.57
C SER A 15 0.85 -6.52 6.72
N GLY A 16 -0.08 -6.06 5.88
CA GLY A 16 -0.83 -6.93 4.98
C GLY A 16 -1.76 -6.18 4.05
N PHE A 17 -2.18 -6.85 2.99
CA PHE A 17 -3.25 -6.38 2.13
C PHE A 17 -4.59 -6.83 2.70
N GLU A 18 -5.53 -5.90 2.83
CA GLU A 18 -6.93 -6.21 3.08
C GLU A 18 -7.62 -6.64 1.78
N HIS A 19 -7.41 -5.89 0.70
CA HIS A 19 -7.82 -6.26 -0.66
C HIS A 19 -7.05 -5.44 -1.71
N ILE A 20 -7.17 -5.85 -2.97
CA ILE A 20 -6.55 -5.19 -4.12
C ILE A 20 -7.62 -5.01 -5.20
N ASP A 21 -7.82 -3.77 -5.64
CA ASP A 21 -8.67 -3.45 -6.78
C ASP A 21 -7.83 -3.26 -8.04
N LEU A 22 -8.26 -3.90 -9.12
CA LEU A 22 -7.61 -3.82 -10.43
C LEU A 22 -8.46 -2.97 -11.37
N ALA A 23 -7.87 -1.91 -11.92
CA ALA A 23 -8.47 -1.08 -12.95
C ALA A 23 -7.49 -0.90 -14.12
N ARG A 24 -8.00 -0.43 -15.26
CA ARG A 24 -7.14 -0.20 -16.44
C ARG A 24 -6.09 0.86 -16.10
N GLY A 25 -4.81 0.49 -16.16
CA GLY A 25 -3.68 1.38 -15.88
C GLY A 25 -3.43 1.66 -14.40
N GLN A 26 -4.18 1.02 -13.49
CA GLN A 26 -4.08 1.31 -12.06
C GLN A 26 -4.37 0.08 -11.19
N VAL A 27 -3.61 -0.07 -10.11
CA VAL A 27 -3.91 -1.01 -9.03
C VAL A 27 -4.06 -0.24 -7.73
N THR A 28 -5.15 -0.44 -7.01
CA THR A 28 -5.37 0.17 -5.69
C THR A 28 -5.19 -0.89 -4.61
N ALA A 29 -4.16 -0.74 -3.80
CA ALA A 29 -3.89 -1.62 -2.67
C ALA A 29 -4.47 -1.02 -1.38
N HIS A 30 -5.36 -1.76 -0.73
CA HIS A 30 -5.87 -1.45 0.59
C HIS A 30 -5.06 -2.23 1.61
N GLU A 31 -4.38 -1.52 2.50
CA GLU A 31 -3.35 -2.06 3.37
C GLU A 31 -3.72 -1.87 4.84
N ASN A 32 -3.44 -2.90 5.64
CA ASN A 32 -3.41 -2.81 7.09
C ASN A 32 -2.08 -2.17 7.51
N TRP A 33 -2.13 -1.14 8.36
CA TRP A 33 -0.98 -0.28 8.64
C TRP A 33 -0.58 -0.26 10.11
N HIS A 34 0.72 -0.18 10.36
CA HIS A 34 1.31 0.08 11.67
C HIS A 34 2.10 1.39 11.63
N ARG A 35 1.72 2.33 12.49
CA ARG A 35 2.53 3.50 12.83
C ARG A 35 3.79 3.02 13.53
N HIS A 36 4.90 3.67 13.25
CA HIS A 36 6.21 3.28 13.79
C HIS A 36 6.21 3.12 15.33
N GLU A 37 5.52 4.05 16.01
CA GLU A 37 5.34 4.11 17.46
C GLU A 37 4.41 3.02 18.06
N ALA A 38 3.62 2.33 17.23
CA ALA A 38 2.64 1.31 17.64
C ALA A 38 2.85 -0.03 16.91
N SER A 39 4.09 -0.31 16.50
CA SER A 39 4.46 -1.45 15.64
C SER A 39 4.38 -2.83 16.30
N ALA A 40 4.16 -2.92 17.62
CA ALA A 40 4.44 -4.14 18.38
C ALA A 40 3.28 -5.14 18.53
N CYS A 41 2.01 -4.77 18.29
CA CYS A 41 0.89 -5.67 18.64
C CYS A 41 -0.34 -5.56 17.74
N CYS A 42 -0.73 -4.35 17.32
CA CYS A 42 -2.00 -4.13 16.61
C CYS A 42 -1.82 -3.20 15.42
N THR A 43 -2.54 -3.47 14.33
CA THR A 43 -2.70 -2.51 13.23
C THR A 43 -3.25 -1.21 13.81
N SER A 44 -2.49 -0.14 13.66
CA SER A 44 -2.84 1.18 14.19
C SER A 44 -3.62 2.01 13.18
N GLY A 45 -3.91 1.46 12.01
CA GLY A 45 -4.59 2.18 10.95
C GLY A 45 -4.74 1.39 9.66
N LYS A 46 -5.33 2.04 8.67
CA LYS A 46 -5.43 1.56 7.28
C LYS A 46 -4.72 2.53 6.35
N ALA A 47 -4.19 2.03 5.25
CA ALA A 47 -3.62 2.85 4.19
C ALA A 47 -4.16 2.44 2.83
N VAL A 48 -4.21 3.39 1.91
CA VAL A 48 -4.51 3.14 0.50
C VAL A 48 -3.32 3.59 -0.33
N THR A 49 -2.78 2.67 -1.12
CA THR A 49 -1.70 2.93 -2.06
C THR A 49 -2.20 2.74 -3.47
N VAL A 50 -2.08 3.77 -4.29
CA VAL A 50 -2.41 3.70 -5.72
C VAL A 50 -1.13 3.43 -6.49
N TRP A 51 -1.11 2.36 -7.26
CA TRP A 51 -0.05 1.97 -8.17
C TRP A 51 -0.46 2.27 -9.60
N ARG A 52 0.44 2.88 -10.37
CA ARG A 52 0.24 3.10 -11.81
C ARG A 52 0.91 1.98 -12.59
N VAL A 53 0.23 1.49 -13.60
CA VAL A 53 0.78 0.50 -14.54
C VAL A 53 1.38 1.27 -15.71
N GLY A 54 2.70 1.17 -15.88
CA GLY A 54 3.43 1.74 -17.01
C GLY A 54 3.24 0.92 -18.30
N ASP A 55 3.57 1.53 -19.45
CA ASP A 55 3.45 0.89 -20.77
C ASP A 55 4.39 -0.33 -20.95
N ASP A 56 5.38 -0.48 -20.06
CA ASP A 56 6.35 -1.58 -20.00
C ASP A 56 6.01 -2.65 -18.93
N ASP A 57 4.75 -2.69 -18.49
CA ASP A 57 4.26 -3.54 -17.39
C ASP A 57 4.99 -3.32 -16.05
N THR A 58 5.61 -2.16 -15.86
CA THR A 58 6.12 -1.74 -14.55
C THR A 58 4.98 -1.24 -13.66
N LEU A 59 5.16 -1.40 -12.35
CA LEU A 59 4.24 -0.89 -11.35
C LEU A 59 4.96 0.16 -10.53
N GLU A 60 4.45 1.39 -10.54
CA GLU A 60 4.98 2.48 -9.74
C GLU A 60 4.03 2.80 -8.59
N ALA A 61 4.51 2.63 -7.35
CA ALA A 61 3.76 2.97 -6.17
C ALA A 61 3.66 4.50 -6.00
N GLY A 62 2.44 4.98 -5.74
CA GLY A 62 2.24 6.29 -5.15
C GLY A 62 2.51 6.28 -3.65
N THR A 63 2.47 7.46 -3.02
CA THR A 63 2.55 7.57 -1.56
C THR A 63 1.28 7.00 -0.92
N PRO A 64 1.39 6.07 0.06
CA PRO A 64 0.28 5.55 0.81
C PRO A 64 -0.44 6.68 1.55
N ARG A 65 -1.76 6.66 1.49
CA ARG A 65 -2.61 7.57 2.25
C ARG A 65 -3.17 6.80 3.43
N VAL A 66 -2.76 7.14 4.64
CA VAL A 66 -3.36 6.59 5.86
C VAL A 66 -4.79 7.14 6.01
N THR A 67 -5.78 6.26 6.12
CA THR A 67 -7.22 6.61 6.06
C THR A 67 -7.95 6.45 7.39
N ALA A 68 -7.35 5.78 8.39
CA ALA A 68 -7.86 5.60 9.74
C ALA A 68 -6.70 5.41 10.72
#